data_AF-A0A292QAN4-F1
#
_entry.id   AF-A0A292QAN4-F1
#
_cell.length_a   1.000
_cell.length_b   1.000
_cell.length_c   1.000
_cell.angle_alpha   90.00
_cell.angle_beta   90.00
_cell.angle_gamma   90.00
#
_symmetry.space_group_name_H-M   'P 1'
#
loop_
_entity.id
_entity.type
_entity.pdbx_description
1 polymer ?
#
loop_
_entity_poly.entity_id
_entity_poly.type
_entity_poly.pdbx_seq_one_letter_code
_entity_poly.pdbx_strand_id
1 'polypeptide(L)'
;YVVFSSVTQHDLMAIDRLRNTYHKGLRCMYFNEDQVLVVKIMPGILHEVSHRMFARMLIRKAIAMGIEDVELFDIGGGRLEGVASRKEADSAFKPVTLRPHDTHWPTLVFECGVSESVKRLRVDGHWWLENSAGEVGIVLLISVNKQARRITLEQWEM
;
A
#
# COMPACT_ATOMS: atom_id res chain seq x y z
N TYR A 1 2.34 -4.09 -13.51
CA TYR A 1 3.41 -4.75 -12.74
C TYR A 1 4.46 -5.28 -13.67
N VAL A 2 5.70 -5.32 -13.21
CA VAL A 2 6.81 -6.04 -13.83
C VAL A 2 7.43 -6.91 -12.75
N VAL A 3 7.77 -8.16 -13.09
CA VAL A 3 8.34 -9.12 -12.16
C VAL A 3 9.76 -9.43 -12.59
N PHE A 4 10.70 -9.32 -11.66
CA PHE A 4 12.10 -9.67 -11.84
C PHE A 4 12.45 -10.79 -10.87
N SER A 5 13.04 -11.87 -11.38
CA SER A 5 13.55 -12.99 -10.59
C SER A 5 15.06 -12.88 -10.42
N SER A 6 15.61 -13.61 -9.44
CA SER A 6 17.06 -13.65 -9.17
C SER A 6 17.64 -12.27 -8.81
N VAL A 7 16.83 -11.39 -8.22
CA VAL A 7 17.27 -10.08 -7.74
C VAL A 7 17.89 -10.28 -6.36
N THR A 8 19.21 -10.22 -6.27
CA THR A 8 19.90 -10.40 -4.98
C THR A 8 19.69 -9.18 -4.08
N GLN A 9 20.05 -9.30 -2.79
CA GLN A 9 20.08 -8.14 -1.89
C GLN A 9 21.00 -7.03 -2.39
N HIS A 10 22.11 -7.38 -3.03
CA HIS A 10 23.03 -6.40 -3.59
C HIS A 10 22.39 -5.64 -4.76
N ASP A 11 21.73 -6.35 -5.67
CA ASP A 11 20.99 -5.75 -6.79
C ASP A 11 19.88 -4.84 -6.27
N LEU A 12 19.15 -5.31 -5.26
CA LEU A 12 18.05 -4.57 -4.67
C LEU A 12 18.51 -3.25 -4.03
N MET A 13 19.66 -3.25 -3.36
CA MET A 13 20.25 -2.00 -2.84
C MET A 13 20.62 -1.03 -3.97
N ALA A 14 21.13 -1.53 -5.10
CA ALA A 14 21.45 -0.69 -6.26
C ALA A 14 20.17 -0.14 -6.92
N ILE A 15 19.15 -0.99 -7.10
CA ILE A 15 17.84 -0.62 -7.63
C ILE A 15 17.18 0.43 -6.74
N ASP A 16 17.19 0.24 -5.41
CA ASP A 16 16.60 1.19 -4.47
C ASP A 16 17.28 2.57 -4.55
N ARG A 17 18.61 2.62 -4.68
CA ARG A 17 19.33 3.88 -4.89
C ARG A 17 18.85 4.60 -6.15
N LEU A 18 18.84 3.91 -7.29
CA LEU A 18 18.40 4.49 -8.56
C LEU A 18 16.94 4.93 -8.51
N ARG A 19 16.07 4.08 -7.95
CA ARG A 19 14.64 4.36 -7.78
C ARG A 19 14.42 5.60 -6.93
N ASN A 20 15.09 5.71 -5.80
CA ASN A 20 14.93 6.84 -4.88
C ASN A 20 15.48 8.15 -5.46
N THR A 21 16.41 8.10 -6.41
CA THR A 21 16.90 9.29 -7.09
C THR A 21 16.03 9.69 -8.29
N TYR A 22 15.65 8.73 -9.14
CA TYR A 22 15.08 9.03 -10.47
C TYR A 22 13.64 8.55 -10.67
N HIS A 23 13.16 7.61 -9.85
CA HIS A 23 11.89 6.90 -10.07
C HIS A 23 11.04 6.72 -8.80
N LYS A 24 10.95 7.76 -7.95
CA LYS A 24 10.20 7.74 -6.67
C LYS A 24 8.71 7.39 -6.81
N GLY A 25 8.17 7.45 -8.02
CA GLY A 25 6.80 7.06 -8.32
C GLY A 25 6.57 5.55 -8.43
N LEU A 26 7.62 4.73 -8.49
CA LEU A 26 7.47 3.28 -8.49
C LEU A 26 7.19 2.77 -7.06
N ARG A 27 6.43 1.67 -6.97
CA ARG A 27 6.23 0.93 -5.73
C ARG A 27 6.82 -0.47 -5.86
N CYS A 28 7.54 -0.90 -4.85
CA CYS A 28 8.23 -2.18 -4.86
C CYS A 28 7.66 -3.12 -3.80
N MET A 29 7.57 -4.38 -4.19
CA MET A 29 7.36 -5.50 -3.30
C MET A 29 8.49 -6.48 -3.53
N TYR A 30 9.18 -6.89 -2.47
CA TYR A 30 10.31 -7.79 -2.58
C TYR A 30 10.14 -9.00 -1.66
N PHE A 31 10.36 -10.19 -2.20
CA PHE A 31 10.34 -11.47 -1.49
C PHE A 31 11.77 -11.96 -1.33
N ASN A 32 12.24 -12.04 -0.07
CA ASN A 32 13.65 -12.29 0.23
C ASN A 32 14.08 -13.71 -0.16
N GLU A 33 13.27 -14.72 0.17
CA GLU A 33 13.58 -16.13 -0.09
C GLU A 33 13.57 -16.46 -1.59
N ASP A 34 12.57 -15.95 -2.30
CA ASP A 34 12.42 -16.17 -3.74
C ASP A 34 13.34 -15.29 -4.59
N GLN A 35 13.97 -14.27 -4.01
CA GLN A 35 14.73 -13.24 -4.72
C GLN A 35 13.91 -12.61 -5.85
N VAL A 36 12.62 -12.36 -5.58
CA VAL A 36 11.67 -11.80 -6.53
C VAL A 36 11.36 -10.35 -6.17
N LEU A 37 11.58 -9.46 -7.14
CA LEU A 37 11.14 -8.08 -7.09
C LEU A 37 9.92 -7.90 -7.99
N VAL A 38 8.81 -7.48 -7.40
CA VAL A 38 7.63 -7.03 -8.11
C VAL A 38 7.58 -5.52 -8.09
N VAL A 39 7.59 -4.90 -9.27
CA VAL A 39 7.48 -3.45 -9.44
C VAL A 39 6.08 -3.11 -9.91
N LYS A 40 5.35 -2.33 -9.10
CA LYS A 40 4.07 -1.72 -9.46
C LYS A 40 4.35 -0.37 -10.12
N ILE A 41 3.85 -0.22 -11.35
CA ILE A 41 3.98 1.01 -12.14
C ILE A 41 2.66 1.77 -11.97
N MET A 42 2.75 2.94 -11.36
CA MET A 42 1.58 3.75 -11.03
C MET A 42 1.15 4.53 -12.28
N PRO A 43 -0.11 4.39 -12.75
CA PRO A 43 -0.57 4.95 -14.02
C PRO A 43 -0.91 6.45 -13.95
N GLY A 44 -0.08 7.22 -13.24
CA GLY A 44 -0.17 8.68 -13.15
C GLY A 44 -1.25 9.20 -12.21
N ILE A 45 -1.66 10.46 -12.40
CA ILE A 45 -2.48 11.25 -11.47
C ILE A 45 -3.80 10.56 -11.08
N LEU A 46 -4.44 9.83 -12.01
CA LEU A 46 -5.71 9.15 -11.72
C LEU A 46 -5.56 8.12 -10.60
N HIS A 47 -4.42 7.43 -10.54
CA HIS A 47 -4.13 6.50 -9.46
C HIS A 47 -4.08 7.26 -8.13
N GLU A 48 -3.21 8.25 -8.03
CA GLU A 48 -2.98 9.05 -6.83
C GLU A 48 -4.27 9.69 -6.29
N VAL A 49 -5.07 10.29 -7.18
CA VAL A 49 -6.32 10.94 -6.79
C VAL A 49 -7.33 9.93 -6.24
N SER A 50 -7.39 8.73 -6.79
CA SER A 50 -8.42 7.74 -6.45
C SER A 50 -8.31 7.28 -5.00
N HIS A 51 -7.13 6.83 -4.57
CA HIS A 51 -6.96 6.41 -3.18
C HIS A 51 -6.92 7.60 -2.21
N ARG A 52 -6.26 8.70 -2.56
CA ARG A 52 -6.13 9.84 -1.65
C ARG A 52 -7.45 10.55 -1.38
N MET A 53 -8.33 10.67 -2.38
CA MET A 53 -9.65 11.26 -2.17
C MET A 53 -10.53 10.37 -1.31
N PHE A 54 -10.50 9.06 -1.53
CA PHE A 54 -11.25 8.13 -0.70
C PHE A 54 -10.73 8.10 0.74
N ALA A 55 -9.41 8.07 0.94
CA ALA A 55 -8.79 8.19 2.25
C ALA A 55 -9.23 9.49 2.95
N ARG A 56 -9.17 10.64 2.29
CA ARG A 56 -9.64 11.93 2.84
C ARG A 56 -11.11 11.89 3.25
N MET A 57 -11.97 11.23 2.47
CA MET A 57 -13.39 11.07 2.82
C MET A 57 -13.55 10.21 4.08
N LEU A 58 -12.78 9.13 4.20
CA LEU A 58 -12.80 8.25 5.37
C LEU A 58 -12.34 9.00 6.63
N ILE A 59 -11.24 9.75 6.57
CA ILE A 59 -10.75 10.55 7.72
C ILE A 59 -11.80 11.56 8.19
N ARG A 60 -12.44 12.27 7.26
CA ARG A 60 -13.53 13.21 7.61
C ARG A 60 -14.69 12.52 8.33
N LYS A 61 -15.00 11.28 7.96
CA LYS A 61 -16.03 10.48 8.63
C LYS A 61 -15.57 10.01 10.01
N ALA A 62 -14.33 9.55 10.15
CA ALA A 62 -13.72 9.20 11.43
C ALA A 62 -13.77 10.37 12.42
N ILE A 63 -13.40 11.58 11.97
CA ILE A 63 -13.49 12.81 12.78
C ILE A 63 -14.92 13.11 13.20
N ALA A 64 -15.88 13.01 12.28
CA ALA A 64 -17.29 13.19 12.60
C ALA A 64 -17.84 12.15 13.59
N MET A 65 -17.17 10.99 13.73
CA MET A 65 -17.49 9.94 14.71
C MET A 65 -16.77 10.14 16.05
N GLY A 66 -15.95 11.20 16.21
CA GLY A 66 -15.26 11.53 17.45
C GLY A 66 -13.81 11.03 17.53
N ILE A 67 -13.24 10.49 16.45
CA ILE A 67 -11.80 10.19 16.40
C ILE A 67 -11.05 11.50 16.18
N GLU A 68 -10.07 11.81 17.03
CA GLU A 68 -9.26 13.02 16.87
C GLU A 68 -8.48 12.98 15.55
N ASP A 69 -8.35 14.14 14.89
CA ASP A 69 -7.67 14.26 13.58
C ASP A 69 -6.23 13.71 13.61
N VAL A 70 -5.55 13.89 14.75
CA VAL A 70 -4.19 13.41 14.96
C VAL A 70 -4.11 11.91 15.24
N GLU A 71 -5.20 11.29 15.69
CA GLU A 71 -5.18 9.89 16.13
C GLU A 71 -4.97 8.95 14.95
N LEU A 72 -5.72 9.13 13.85
CA LEU A 72 -5.54 8.31 12.65
C LEU A 72 -4.46 8.93 11.74
N PHE A 73 -3.19 8.78 12.16
CA PHE A 73 -2.05 9.42 11.51
C PHE A 73 -1.75 8.84 10.12
N ASP A 74 -1.66 9.72 9.12
CA ASP A 74 -1.33 9.37 7.72
C ASP A 74 0.18 9.09 7.58
N ILE A 75 0.53 7.82 7.36
CA ILE A 75 1.92 7.40 7.09
C ILE A 75 2.19 7.27 5.58
N GLY A 76 1.23 7.61 4.73
CA GLY A 76 1.36 7.61 3.27
C GLY A 76 1.72 6.25 2.69
N GLY A 77 2.58 6.26 1.67
CA GLY A 77 3.07 5.06 1.00
C GLY A 77 4.35 4.49 1.62
N GLY A 78 4.46 4.52 2.95
CA GLY A 78 5.61 4.01 3.68
C GLY A 78 5.94 2.56 3.34
N ARG A 79 7.23 2.24 3.31
CA ARG A 79 7.72 0.86 3.15
C ARG A 79 7.71 0.16 4.49
N LEU A 80 7.09 -1.02 4.55
CA LEU A 80 7.08 -1.87 5.75
C LEU A 80 7.68 -3.23 5.47
N GLU A 81 8.37 -3.74 6.49
CA GLU A 81 9.09 -5.00 6.49
C GLU A 81 8.21 -6.07 7.14
N GLY A 82 7.79 -7.06 6.37
CA GLY A 82 7.27 -8.33 6.86
C GLY A 82 8.39 -9.31 7.17
N VAL A 83 8.02 -10.52 7.63
CA VAL A 83 8.99 -11.54 8.08
C VAL A 83 10.03 -11.90 7.01
N ALA A 84 9.56 -12.16 5.79
CA ALA A 84 10.39 -12.58 4.67
C ALA A 84 10.19 -11.72 3.42
N SER A 85 9.52 -10.57 3.55
CA SER A 85 9.21 -9.69 2.41
C SER A 85 9.00 -8.25 2.84
N ARG A 86 8.95 -7.33 1.89
CA ARG A 86 8.64 -5.91 2.16
C ARG A 86 7.81 -5.30 1.06
N LYS A 87 6.96 -4.34 1.41
CA LYS A 87 6.02 -3.70 0.50
C LYS A 87 5.79 -2.24 0.87
N GLU A 88 5.42 -1.45 -0.12
CA GLU A 88 5.00 -0.06 0.03
C GLU A 88 3.50 0.07 -0.24
N ALA A 89 2.78 0.77 0.64
CA ALA A 89 1.35 1.05 0.46
C ALA A 89 1.13 2.17 -0.57
N ASP A 90 -0.12 2.33 -1.02
CA ASP A 90 -0.53 3.56 -1.72
C ASP A 90 -0.93 4.64 -0.71
N SER A 91 -1.67 4.26 0.34
CA SER A 91 -1.88 5.07 1.55
C SER A 91 -2.10 4.17 2.74
N ALA A 92 -1.69 4.62 3.92
CA ALA A 92 -1.83 3.85 5.14
C ALA A 92 -1.97 4.78 6.34
N PHE A 93 -2.70 4.30 7.35
CA PHE A 93 -2.98 5.06 8.57
C PHE A 93 -2.78 4.20 9.80
N LYS A 94 -2.22 4.80 10.86
CA LYS A 94 -2.00 4.13 12.15
C LYS A 94 -2.59 4.96 13.31
N PRO A 95 -3.14 4.32 14.34
CA PRO A 95 -3.53 4.99 15.58
C PRO A 95 -2.26 5.46 16.30
N VAL A 96 -1.97 6.76 16.34
CA VAL A 96 -0.67 7.26 16.85
C VAL A 96 -0.49 6.98 18.35
N THR A 97 -1.57 7.01 19.12
CA THR A 97 -1.53 6.75 20.56
C THR A 97 -1.16 5.29 20.85
N LEU A 98 -1.70 4.35 20.09
CA LEU A 98 -1.40 2.92 20.22
C LEU A 98 -0.11 2.52 19.49
N ARG A 99 0.26 3.25 18.43
CA ARG A 99 1.37 2.92 17.53
C ARG A 99 2.27 4.14 17.27
N PRO A 100 3.05 4.58 18.28
CA PRO A 100 3.82 5.82 18.20
C PRO A 100 5.06 5.75 17.29
N HIS A 101 5.62 4.55 17.06
CA HIS A 101 6.87 4.39 16.31
C HIS A 101 6.64 4.27 14.80
N ASP A 102 7.57 4.77 13.99
CA ASP A 102 7.50 4.74 12.52
C ASP A 102 7.55 3.34 11.93
N THR A 103 8.11 2.38 12.68
CA THR A 103 8.20 0.97 12.30
C THR A 103 6.92 0.19 12.60
N HIS A 104 5.95 0.77 13.31
CA HIS A 104 4.69 0.09 13.59
C HIS A 104 3.81 0.01 12.35
N TRP A 105 3.16 -1.14 12.20
CA TRP A 105 2.22 -1.40 11.12
C TRP A 105 0.99 -0.46 11.20
N PRO A 106 0.40 -0.08 10.06
CA PRO A 106 -0.87 0.63 10.02
C PRO A 106 -2.02 -0.27 10.45
N THR A 107 -3.11 0.33 10.91
CA THR A 107 -4.38 -0.40 11.13
C THR A 107 -5.23 -0.44 9.87
N LEU A 108 -5.02 0.51 8.97
CA LEU A 108 -5.79 0.71 7.76
C LEU A 108 -4.86 0.94 6.58
N VAL A 109 -5.00 0.14 5.52
CA VAL A 109 -4.23 0.25 4.28
C VAL A 109 -5.15 0.44 3.09
N PHE A 110 -4.76 1.28 2.15
CA PHE A 110 -5.39 1.44 0.84
C PHE A 110 -4.46 0.92 -0.24
N GLU A 111 -5.01 0.10 -1.12
CA GLU A 111 -4.37 -0.35 -2.36
C GLU A 111 -5.28 0.01 -3.53
N CYS A 112 -4.74 0.72 -4.51
CA CYS A 112 -5.46 1.17 -5.68
C CYS A 112 -4.87 0.55 -6.94
N GLY A 113 -5.76 0.25 -7.88
CA GLY A 113 -5.39 -0.28 -9.18
C GLY A 113 -6.24 0.39 -10.26
N VAL A 114 -5.60 1.10 -11.19
CA VAL A 114 -6.29 1.70 -12.35
C VAL A 114 -6.05 0.82 -13.57
N SER A 115 -7.12 0.28 -14.15
CA SER A 115 -7.07 -0.75 -15.22
C SER A 115 -6.31 -2.03 -14.82
N GLU A 116 -5.99 -2.18 -13.54
CA GLU A 116 -5.41 -3.37 -12.96
C GLU A 116 -6.48 -4.43 -12.73
N SER A 117 -6.12 -5.71 -12.89
CA SER A 117 -7.02 -6.80 -12.54
C SER A 117 -7.30 -6.80 -11.03
N VAL A 118 -8.57 -6.90 -10.65
CA VAL A 118 -9.00 -7.04 -9.23
C VAL A 118 -8.29 -8.22 -8.55
N LYS A 119 -8.05 -9.32 -9.28
CA LYS A 119 -7.31 -10.49 -8.76
C LYS A 119 -5.91 -10.12 -8.27
N ARG A 120 -5.18 -9.27 -9.01
CA ARG A 120 -3.85 -8.81 -8.60
C ARG A 120 -3.93 -7.90 -7.38
N LEU A 121 -4.88 -6.96 -7.37
CA LEU A 121 -5.08 -6.05 -6.26
C LEU A 121 -5.43 -6.79 -4.96
N ARG A 122 -6.18 -7.90 -5.04
CA ARG A 122 -6.44 -8.79 -3.90
C ARG A 122 -5.19 -9.48 -3.38
N VAL A 123 -4.28 -9.92 -4.26
CA VAL A 123 -2.97 -10.46 -3.83
C VAL A 123 -2.19 -9.41 -3.05
N ASP A 124 -2.18 -8.16 -3.53
CA ASP A 124 -1.53 -7.06 -2.83
C ASP A 124 -2.21 -6.77 -1.47
N GLY A 125 -3.53 -6.90 -1.38
CA GLY A 125 -4.27 -6.78 -0.12
C GLY A 125 -4.01 -7.91 0.88
N HIS A 126 -4.03 -9.16 0.43
CA HIS A 126 -3.74 -10.33 1.26
C HIS A 126 -2.36 -10.25 1.87
N TRP A 127 -1.37 -9.75 1.14
CA TRP A 127 -0.04 -9.58 1.69
C TRP A 127 -0.04 -8.74 2.98
N TRP A 128 -0.77 -7.62 3.01
CA TRP A 128 -0.84 -6.75 4.19
C TRP A 128 -1.44 -7.46 5.41
N LEU A 129 -2.51 -8.22 5.19
CA LEU A 129 -3.16 -8.98 6.25
C LEU A 129 -2.23 -10.10 6.75
N GLU A 130 -1.72 -10.92 5.85
CA GLU A 130 -0.95 -12.13 6.19
C GLU A 130 0.45 -11.83 6.75
N ASN A 131 1.08 -10.71 6.37
CA ASN A 131 2.47 -10.41 6.74
C ASN A 131 2.62 -9.41 7.90
N SER A 132 1.50 -8.90 8.45
CA SER A 132 1.50 -7.92 9.55
C SER A 132 1.33 -8.52 10.94
N ALA A 133 1.31 -9.86 11.06
CA ALA A 133 1.05 -10.56 12.32
C ALA A 133 -0.26 -10.13 13.02
N GLY A 134 -1.27 -9.77 12.23
CA GLY A 134 -2.58 -9.31 12.73
C GLY A 134 -2.63 -7.80 13.05
N GLU A 135 -1.55 -7.05 12.82
CA GLU A 135 -1.53 -5.62 13.11
C GLU A 135 -2.31 -4.79 12.07
N VAL A 136 -2.39 -5.23 10.82
CA VAL A 136 -3.27 -4.60 9.82
C VAL A 136 -4.68 -5.17 10.00
N GLY A 137 -5.61 -4.34 10.47
CA GLY A 137 -6.99 -4.75 10.68
C GLY A 137 -7.85 -4.67 9.41
N ILE A 138 -7.64 -3.62 8.59
CA ILE A 138 -8.47 -3.37 7.40
C ILE A 138 -7.59 -3.06 6.19
N VAL A 139 -7.89 -3.69 5.06
CA VAL A 139 -7.39 -3.31 3.74
C VAL A 139 -8.54 -2.92 2.82
N LEU A 140 -8.46 -1.71 2.25
CA LEU A 140 -9.41 -1.18 1.29
C LEU A 140 -8.81 -1.22 -0.12
N LEU A 141 -9.39 -2.05 -0.99
CA LEU A 141 -8.99 -2.15 -2.39
C LEU A 141 -9.85 -1.24 -3.25
N ILE A 142 -9.22 -0.41 -4.06
CA ILE A 142 -9.86 0.56 -4.95
C ILE A 142 -9.52 0.19 -6.39
N SER A 143 -10.44 -0.47 -7.08
CA SER A 143 -10.29 -0.78 -8.51
C SER A 143 -11.00 0.26 -9.36
N VAL A 144 -10.24 0.96 -10.20
CA VAL A 144 -10.75 1.99 -11.10
C VAL A 144 -10.73 1.49 -12.54
N ASN A 145 -11.90 1.40 -13.14
CA ASN A 145 -12.06 1.11 -14.56
C ASN A 145 -12.55 2.38 -15.28
N LYS A 146 -11.64 3.05 -15.99
CA LYS A 146 -11.93 4.33 -16.67
C LYS A 146 -12.89 4.15 -17.84
N GLN A 147 -12.73 3.08 -18.61
CA GLN A 147 -13.52 2.79 -19.82
C GLN A 147 -14.98 2.52 -19.44
N ALA A 148 -15.19 1.69 -18.42
CA ALA A 148 -16.51 1.37 -17.88
C ALA A 148 -17.05 2.43 -16.91
N ARG A 149 -16.29 3.50 -16.62
CA ARG A 149 -16.62 4.55 -15.65
C ARG A 149 -17.07 3.99 -14.29
N ARG A 150 -16.35 3.00 -13.80
CA ARG A 150 -16.70 2.25 -12.58
C ARG A 150 -15.55 2.27 -11.58
N ILE A 151 -15.88 2.54 -10.33
CA ILE A 151 -14.99 2.34 -9.19
C ILE A 151 -15.59 1.20 -8.36
N THR A 152 -14.77 0.20 -8.04
CA THR A 152 -15.13 -0.90 -7.14
C THR A 152 -14.31 -0.77 -5.87
N LEU A 153 -14.98 -0.87 -4.74
CA LEU A 153 -14.38 -0.85 -3.42
C LEU A 153 -14.57 -2.24 -2.79
N GLU A 154 -13.49 -2.81 -2.27
CA GLU A 154 -13.56 -4.04 -1.47
C GLU A 154 -12.90 -3.78 -0.13
N GLN A 155 -13.53 -4.25 0.94
CA GLN A 155 -13.00 -4.22 2.29
C GLN A 155 -12.62 -5.65 2.69
N TRP A 156 -11.40 -5.80 3.18
CA TRP A 156 -10.83 -7.07 3.59
C TRP A 156 -10.31 -6.97 5.03
N GLU A 157 -10.58 -8.01 5.81
CA GLU A 157 -10.25 -8.18 7.23
C GLU A 157 -9.88 -9.65 7.47
N MET A 158 -9.23 -9.98 8.59
CA MET A 158 -8.97 -11.36 9.04
C MET A 158 -9.70 -11.68 10.34
#